data_AF-A0A0N0JCZ7-F1
#
_entry.id   AF-A0A0N0JCZ7-F1
#
_cell.length_a   1.000
_cell.length_b   1.000
_cell.length_c   1.000
_cell.angle_alpha   90.00
_cell.angle_beta   90.00
_cell.angle_gamma   90.00
#
_symmetry.space_group_name_H-M   'P 1'
#
loop_
_entity.id
_entity.type
_entity.pdbx_description
1 polymer ?
#
loop_
_entity_poly.entity_id
_entity_poly.type
_entity_poly.pdbx_seq_one_letter_code
_entity_poly.pdbx_strand_id
1 'polypeptide(L)'
;MNPFKLITRPVKDITDAIVMPFRALFVVGLTGFINYFTYSGQWWFKWVAFGMGIAVLVAWARAAKTLLLLALVAFVGWKIYQRYGAAARQRFDDWVASTQPQAAQVIQALRAPAPPASPTAGA
;
A
#
# COMPACT_ATOMS: atom_id res chain seq x y z
N MET A 1 -10.76 -15.77 -6.36
CA MET A 1 -10.61 -14.58 -5.49
C MET A 1 -9.48 -13.73 -6.06
N ASN A 2 -9.70 -12.44 -6.37
CA ASN A 2 -8.65 -11.61 -7.02
C ASN A 2 -7.53 -11.24 -6.04
N PRO A 3 -6.26 -11.61 -6.30
CA PRO A 3 -5.13 -11.31 -5.40
C PRO A 3 -4.89 -9.81 -5.25
N PHE A 4 -5.16 -9.02 -6.28
CA PHE A 4 -5.10 -7.56 -6.24
C PHE A 4 -6.04 -6.91 -5.21
N LYS A 5 -7.18 -7.54 -4.88
CA LYS A 5 -8.06 -7.05 -3.82
C LYS A 5 -7.45 -7.21 -2.44
N LEU A 6 -6.62 -8.21 -2.20
CA LEU A 6 -5.96 -8.40 -0.91
C LEU A 6 -4.90 -7.32 -0.64
N ILE A 7 -4.18 -6.91 -1.69
CA ILE A 7 -3.11 -5.90 -1.59
C ILE A 7 -3.68 -4.48 -1.44
N THR A 8 -4.80 -4.17 -2.11
CA THR A 8 -5.39 -2.82 -2.10
C THR A 8 -6.32 -2.56 -0.91
N ARG A 9 -6.84 -3.60 -0.26
CA ARG A 9 -7.74 -3.51 0.89
C ARG A 9 -7.18 -2.70 2.08
N PRO A 10 -5.92 -2.91 2.52
CA PRO A 10 -5.36 -2.15 3.63
C PRO A 10 -5.28 -0.65 3.38
N VAL A 11 -4.84 -0.27 2.19
CA VAL A 11 -4.75 1.15 1.79
C VAL A 11 -6.14 1.78 1.78
N LYS A 12 -7.13 1.05 1.25
CA LYS A 12 -8.52 1.48 1.27
C LYS A 12 -9.06 1.64 2.69
N ASP A 13 -8.84 0.68 3.58
CA ASP A 13 -9.37 0.74 4.95
C ASP A 13 -8.79 1.93 5.74
N ILE A 14 -7.50 2.21 5.57
CA ILE A 14 -6.84 3.37 6.19
C ILE A 14 -7.36 4.68 5.58
N THR A 15 -7.49 4.74 4.26
CA THR A 15 -8.02 5.92 3.57
C THR A 15 -9.46 6.21 4.00
N ASP A 16 -10.30 5.17 4.07
CA ASP A 16 -11.68 5.28 4.52
C ASP A 16 -11.73 5.75 5.99
N ALA A 17 -10.87 5.24 6.88
CA ALA A 17 -10.83 5.72 8.27
C ALA A 17 -10.47 7.21 8.41
N ILE A 18 -9.68 7.77 7.49
CA ILE A 18 -9.32 9.19 7.45
C ILE A 18 -10.44 10.02 6.80
N VAL A 19 -10.95 9.58 5.65
CA VAL A 19 -11.90 10.38 4.83
C VAL A 19 -13.33 10.30 5.33
N MET A 20 -13.74 9.17 5.93
CA MET A 20 -15.13 8.94 6.35
C MET A 20 -15.62 9.91 7.43
N PRO A 21 -14.82 10.32 8.44
CA PRO A 21 -15.18 11.42 9.35
C PRO A 21 -15.50 12.73 8.64
N PHE A 22 -14.71 13.13 7.64
CA PHE A 22 -14.97 14.36 6.88
C PHE A 22 -16.24 14.23 6.02
N ARG A 23 -16.46 13.08 5.40
CA ARG A 23 -17.72 12.78 4.70
C ARG A 23 -18.91 12.82 5.65
N ALA A 24 -18.77 12.29 6.87
CA ALA A 24 -19.81 12.36 7.88
C ALA A 24 -20.12 13.81 8.26
N LEU A 25 -19.11 14.62 8.56
CA LEU A 25 -19.30 16.04 8.87
C LEU A 25 -19.94 16.80 7.71
N PHE A 26 -19.55 16.52 6.47
CA PHE A 26 -20.13 17.15 5.29
C PHE A 26 -21.60 16.76 5.08
N VAL A 27 -21.91 15.45 5.11
CA VAL A 27 -23.29 14.95 4.91
C VAL A 27 -24.21 15.43 6.03
N VAL A 28 -23.76 15.31 7.28
CA VAL A 28 -24.50 15.77 8.46
C VAL A 28 -24.64 17.29 8.41
N GLY A 29 -23.58 18.03 8.12
CA GLY A 29 -23.63 19.49 7.98
C GLY A 29 -24.61 19.96 6.90
N LEU A 30 -24.58 19.34 5.71
CA LEU A 30 -25.48 19.68 4.61
C LEU A 30 -26.94 19.34 4.95
N THR A 31 -27.18 18.16 5.54
CA THR A 31 -28.54 17.78 5.96
C THR A 31 -29.07 18.65 7.10
N GLY A 32 -28.21 19.05 8.04
CA GLY A 32 -28.54 20.00 9.10
C GLY A 32 -28.84 21.40 8.55
N PHE A 33 -28.05 21.86 7.58
CA PHE A 33 -28.27 23.14 6.89
C PHE A 33 -29.61 23.15 6.16
N ILE A 34 -29.92 22.10 5.38
CA ILE A 34 -31.22 21.99 4.71
C ILE A 34 -32.36 21.95 5.73
N ASN A 35 -32.20 21.18 6.82
CA ASN A 35 -33.22 21.10 7.85
C ASN A 35 -33.50 22.46 8.50
N TYR A 36 -32.44 23.25 8.76
CA TYR A 36 -32.56 24.59 9.32
C TYR A 36 -33.46 25.53 8.49
N PHE A 37 -33.45 25.42 7.16
CA PHE A 37 -34.28 26.26 6.27
C PHE A 37 -35.64 25.65 5.93
N THR A 38 -35.83 24.33 6.08
CA THR A 38 -36.96 23.63 5.47
C THR A 38 -37.96 23.06 6.48
N TYR A 39 -37.55 22.75 7.72
CA TYR A 39 -38.40 22.00 8.65
C TYR A 39 -38.06 22.25 10.14
N SER A 40 -39.07 22.42 11.00
CA SER A 40 -38.82 22.62 12.46
C SER A 40 -38.47 21.32 13.21
N GLY A 41 -38.79 20.16 12.63
CA GLY A 41 -38.52 18.85 13.23
C GLY A 41 -37.09 18.36 13.00
N GLN A 42 -36.29 18.28 14.07
CA GLN A 42 -34.89 17.80 14.01
C GLN A 42 -34.74 16.26 13.93
N TRP A 43 -35.85 15.51 13.90
CA TRP A 43 -35.83 14.04 14.02
C TRP A 43 -35.07 13.36 12.88
N TRP A 44 -35.34 13.76 11.64
CA TRP A 44 -34.70 13.18 10.46
C TRP A 44 -33.19 13.43 10.43
N PHE A 45 -32.76 14.66 10.72
CA PHE A 45 -31.35 15.02 10.84
C PHE A 45 -30.60 14.17 11.88
N LYS A 46 -31.22 13.91 13.04
CA LYS A 46 -30.64 13.06 14.09
C LYS A 46 -30.39 11.62 13.62
N TRP A 47 -31.28 11.04 12.82
CA TRP A 47 -31.07 9.69 12.26
C TRP A 47 -29.96 9.65 11.24
N VAL A 48 -29.82 10.68 10.40
CA VAL A 48 -28.70 10.79 9.46
C VAL A 48 -27.38 10.91 10.21
N ALA A 49 -27.33 11.77 11.24
CA ALA A 49 -26.15 11.92 12.09
C ALA A 49 -25.77 10.61 12.80
N PHE A 50 -26.76 9.87 13.31
CA PHE A 50 -26.54 8.57 13.93
C PHE A 50 -26.00 7.53 12.93
N GLY A 51 -26.61 7.42 11.75
CA GLY A 51 -26.16 6.49 10.70
C GLY A 51 -24.73 6.79 10.22
N MET A 52 -24.39 8.07 10.01
CA MET A 52 -23.03 8.47 9.65
C MET A 52 -22.03 8.24 10.79
N GLY A 53 -22.45 8.43 12.04
CA GLY A 53 -21.64 8.10 13.22
C GLY A 53 -21.25 6.63 13.27
N ILE A 54 -22.20 5.72 13.03
CA ILE A 54 -21.93 4.27 12.95
C ILE A 54 -20.96 3.98 11.80
N ALA A 55 -21.14 4.58 10.63
CA ALA A 55 -20.27 4.36 9.48
C ALA A 55 -18.81 4.71 9.81
N VAL A 56 -18.57 5.84 10.51
CA VAL A 56 -17.24 6.24 10.97
C VAL A 56 -16.64 5.24 11.94
N LEU A 57 -17.41 4.79 12.95
CA LEU A 57 -16.95 3.80 13.92
C LEU A 57 -16.58 2.48 13.25
N VAL A 58 -17.38 2.02 12.29
CA VAL A 58 -17.10 0.80 11.52
C VAL A 58 -15.84 0.95 10.66
N ALA A 59 -15.59 2.13 10.07
CA ALA A 59 -14.37 2.38 9.32
C ALA A 59 -13.12 2.30 10.20
N TRP A 60 -13.18 2.89 11.40
CA TRP A 60 -12.10 2.79 12.37
C TRP A 60 -11.89 1.36 12.87
N ALA A 61 -12.96 0.62 13.17
CA ALA A 61 -12.85 -0.79 13.55
C ALA A 61 -12.19 -1.63 12.44
N ARG A 62 -12.54 -1.37 11.17
CA ARG A 62 -11.95 -2.06 10.02
C ARG A 62 -10.47 -1.70 9.86
N ALA A 63 -10.12 -0.43 9.94
CA ALA A 63 -8.72 0.01 9.89
C ALA A 63 -7.89 -0.56 11.05
N ALA A 64 -8.42 -0.55 12.27
CA ALA A 64 -7.77 -1.13 13.44
C ALA A 64 -7.50 -2.63 13.27
N LYS A 65 -8.48 -3.40 12.78
CA LYS A 65 -8.29 -4.83 12.45
C LYS A 65 -7.15 -5.01 11.45
N THR A 66 -7.11 -4.21 10.39
CA THR A 66 -6.07 -4.31 9.36
C THR A 66 -4.69 -3.92 9.90
N LEU A 67 -4.60 -2.87 10.71
CA LEU A 67 -3.36 -2.47 11.38
C LEU A 67 -2.85 -3.54 12.33
N LEU A 68 -3.73 -4.16 13.13
CA LEU A 68 -3.37 -5.25 14.03
C LEU A 68 -2.83 -6.47 13.27
N LEU A 69 -3.45 -6.84 12.16
CA LEU A 69 -2.96 -7.93 11.31
C LEU A 69 -1.59 -7.61 10.72
N LEU A 70 -1.39 -6.39 10.20
CA LEU A 70 -0.09 -5.96 9.67
C LEU A 70 0.98 -5.93 10.77
N ALA A 71 0.64 -5.44 11.96
CA ALA A 71 1.54 -5.43 13.11
C ALA A 71 1.94 -6.84 13.52
N LEU A 72 0.99 -7.79 13.54
CA LEU A 72 1.27 -9.19 13.84
C LEU A 72 2.21 -9.81 12.80
N VAL A 73 1.93 -9.60 11.51
CA VAL A 73 2.78 -10.09 10.40
C VAL A 73 4.19 -9.49 10.49
N ALA A 74 4.29 -8.18 10.72
CA ALA A 74 5.57 -7.50 10.87
C ALA A 74 6.34 -8.02 12.10
N PHE A 75 5.65 -8.25 13.23
CA PHE A 75 6.25 -8.78 14.44
C PHE A 75 6.80 -10.20 14.25
N VAL A 76 6.02 -11.09 13.62
CA VAL A 76 6.44 -12.45 13.31
C VAL A 76 7.61 -12.44 12.33
N GLY A 77 7.53 -11.62 11.27
CA GLY A 77 8.61 -11.44 10.30
C GLY A 77 9.90 -10.94 10.96
N TRP A 78 9.79 -9.99 11.88
CA TRP A 78 10.93 -9.48 12.64
C TRP A 78 11.54 -10.57 13.53
N LYS A 79 10.73 -11.35 14.25
CA LYS A 79 11.23 -12.46 15.07
C LYS A 79 11.94 -13.54 14.24
N ILE A 80 11.39 -13.88 13.08
CA ILE A 80 12.03 -14.82 12.15
C ILE A 80 13.35 -14.23 11.62
N TYR A 81 13.36 -12.96 11.24
CA TYR A 81 14.56 -12.28 10.77
C TYR A 81 15.65 -12.19 11.84
N GLN A 82 15.30 -11.94 13.10
CA GLN A 82 16.29 -11.98 14.20
C GLN A 82 16.96 -13.35 14.33
N ARG A 83 16.21 -14.44 14.10
CA ARG A 83 16.72 -15.80 14.28
C ARG A 83 17.46 -16.35 13.07
N TYR A 84 17.01 -16.02 11.85
CA TYR A 84 17.52 -16.61 10.61
C TYR A 84 18.09 -15.58 9.63
N GLY A 85 18.01 -14.28 9.95
CA GLY A 85 18.40 -13.20 9.06
C GLY A 85 19.88 -13.24 8.70
N ALA A 86 20.77 -13.57 9.65
CA ALA A 86 22.20 -13.69 9.38
C ALA A 86 22.51 -14.83 8.38
N ALA A 87 21.93 -16.01 8.61
CA ALA A 87 22.09 -17.16 7.72
C ALA A 87 21.44 -16.94 6.33
N ALA A 88 20.30 -16.25 6.29
CA ALA A 88 19.65 -15.87 5.04
C ALA A 88 20.47 -14.80 4.28
N ARG A 89 21.06 -13.84 5.00
CA ARG A 89 21.95 -12.82 4.43
C ARG A 89 23.17 -13.47 3.79
N GLN A 90 23.83 -14.38 4.52
CA GLN A 90 24.98 -15.12 4.00
C GLN A 90 24.66 -15.89 2.72
N ARG A 91 23.57 -16.68 2.70
CA ARG A 91 23.17 -17.41 1.48
C ARG A 91 22.86 -16.48 0.31
N PHE A 92 22.29 -15.31 0.58
CA PHE A 92 22.03 -14.31 -0.44
C PHE A 92 23.34 -13.72 -0.97
N ASP A 93 24.26 -13.36 -0.08
CA ASP A 93 25.57 -12.82 -0.44
C ASP A 93 26.40 -13.85 -1.23
N ASP A 94 26.37 -15.13 -0.85
CA ASP A 94 27.00 -16.24 -1.57
C ASP A 94 26.43 -16.40 -3.00
N TRP A 95 25.11 -16.32 -3.14
CA TRP A 95 24.45 -16.37 -4.45
C TRP A 95 24.82 -15.14 -5.31
N VAL A 96 24.82 -13.94 -4.74
CA VAL A 96 25.23 -12.72 -5.44
C VAL A 96 26.69 -12.81 -5.89
N ALA A 97 27.58 -13.31 -5.03
CA ALA A 97 28.99 -13.52 -5.36
C ALA A 97 29.16 -14.50 -6.54
N SER A 98 28.35 -15.57 -6.60
CA SER A 98 28.37 -16.50 -7.74
C SER A 98 27.81 -15.89 -9.04
N THR A 99 26.96 -14.86 -8.95
CA THR A 99 26.27 -14.24 -10.11
C THR A 99 26.98 -12.99 -10.64
N GLN A 100 27.72 -12.25 -9.78
CA GLN A 100 28.52 -11.08 -10.16
C GLN A 100 29.48 -11.26 -11.35
N PRO A 101 30.21 -12.38 -11.51
CA PRO A 101 31.10 -12.54 -12.67
C PRO A 101 30.36 -12.52 -14.00
N GLN A 102 29.11 -12.99 -14.07
CA GLN A 102 28.30 -12.96 -15.29
C GLN A 102 27.76 -11.55 -15.59
N ALA A 103 27.34 -10.80 -14.56
CA ALA A 103 26.89 -9.42 -14.72
C ALA A 103 28.03 -8.48 -15.16
N ALA A 104 29.24 -8.68 -14.61
CA ALA A 104 30.42 -7.92 -15.03
C ALA A 104 30.80 -8.19 -16.49
N GLN A 105 30.68 -9.44 -16.96
CA GLN A 105 30.90 -9.81 -18.35
C GLN A 105 29.86 -9.18 -19.29
N VAL A 106 28.59 -9.13 -18.91
CA VAL A 106 27.52 -8.48 -19.68
C VAL A 106 27.74 -6.97 -19.75
N ILE A 107 28.13 -6.33 -18.65
CA ILE A 107 28.43 -4.89 -18.63
C ILE A 107 29.70 -4.59 -19.45
N GLN A 108 30.72 -5.45 -19.42
CA GLN A 108 31.89 -5.30 -20.30
C GLN A 108 31.54 -5.49 -21.77
N ALA A 109 30.67 -6.45 -22.12
CA ALA A 109 30.20 -6.64 -23.48
C ALA A 109 29.36 -5.46 -23.99
N LEU A 110 28.58 -4.82 -23.11
CA LEU A 110 27.82 -3.60 -23.43
C LEU A 110 28.68 -2.33 -23.46
N ARG A 111 29.80 -2.30 -22.71
CA ARG A 111 30.72 -1.16 -22.64
C ARG A 111 31.84 -1.23 -23.68
N ALA A 112 32.12 -2.41 -24.24
CA ALA A 112 33.05 -2.57 -25.33
C ALA A 112 32.57 -1.74 -26.55
N PRO A 113 33.36 -0.76 -27.03
CA PRO A 113 33.03 -0.05 -28.26
C PRO A 113 32.95 -1.07 -29.41
N ALA A 114 31.93 -0.96 -30.25
CA ALA A 114 31.85 -1.77 -31.46
C ALA A 114 33.16 -1.64 -32.25
N PRO A 115 33.79 -2.76 -32.68
CA PRO A 115 35.02 -2.67 -33.46
C PRO A 115 34.76 -1.82 -34.71
N PRO A 116 35.70 -0.91 -35.06
CA PRO A 116 35.53 -0.06 -36.23
C PRO A 116 35.32 -0.96 -37.46
N ALA A 117 34.25 -0.68 -38.21
CA ALA A 117 33.93 -1.40 -39.43
C ALA A 117 35.16 -1.38 -40.36
N SER A 118 35.74 -2.55 -40.60
CA SER A 118 36.85 -2.71 -41.53
C SER A 118 36.41 -2.15 -42.89
N PRO A 119 37.17 -1.23 -43.51
CA PRO A 119 36.83 -0.76 -44.85
C PRO A 119 36.95 -1.95 -45.79
N THR A 120 35.84 -2.29 -46.44
CA THR A 120 35.82 -3.20 -47.58
C THR A 120 36.75 -2.65 -48.65
N ALA A 121 37.92 -3.27 -48.80
CA ALA A 121 38.78 -3.06 -49.95
C ALA A 121 38.04 -3.60 -51.17
N GLY A 122 37.47 -2.69 -51.96
CA GLY A 122 36.92 -2.98 -53.27
C GLY A 122 38.03 -3.43 -54.21
N ALA A 123 37.76 -4.52 -54.94
CA ALA A 123 38.46 -4.94 -56.14
C ALA A 123 37.88 -4.21 -57.36
#